data_AF-A0A561VV19-F1
#
_entry.id   AF-A0A561VV19-F1
#
_cell.length_a   1.000
_cell.length_b   1.000
_cell.length_c   1.000
_cell.angle_alpha   90.00
_cell.angle_beta   90.00
_cell.angle_gamma   90.00
#
_symmetry.space_group_name_H-M   'P 1'
#
loop_
_entity.id
_entity.type
_entity.pdbx_description
1 polymer ?
#
loop_
_entity_poly.entity_id
_entity_poly.type
_entity_poly.pdbx_seq_one_letter_code
_entity_poly.pdbx_strand_id
1 'polypeptide(L)'
;MQTGWAPSAGPAAPVPARPWRRWLLAATAAWAVLLAVLTWTSVRDDPPTVREQRTLDQAGPVVDRAVGELVRAAGATNLLELGAARVAEGCRVTPFADGARLRRDVGVLAPTGTERTVLTGIAERLPTSWRARVGSGLNGPELYADAGEFVAVEGRPTVDGQVRLVVDTGCRPTGSGYAPATATATGPEAAALTAALGALGRPSDAAPELVTAPCPGGGLAQTVRSAGGPGPAASTAALAALAGNAPLVDEPPVYAYRTGPVTVLAELGPDDAVRVAATVGCPG
;
A
#
# COMPACT_ATOMS: atom_id res chain seq x y z
N MET A 1 -36.28 99.64 5.96
CA MET A 1 -35.12 99.39 6.84
C MET A 1 -35.52 98.37 7.89
N GLN A 2 -34.95 97.17 7.84
CA GLN A 2 -34.94 96.23 8.97
C GLN A 2 -33.69 95.36 8.79
N THR A 3 -32.76 95.52 9.71
CA THR A 3 -31.47 94.83 9.78
C THR A 3 -31.67 93.48 10.45
N GLY A 4 -31.48 92.39 9.69
CA GLY A 4 -31.50 91.02 10.18
C GLY A 4 -30.08 90.46 10.33
N TRP A 5 -29.70 90.25 11.58
CA TRP A 5 -28.44 89.73 12.12
C TRP A 5 -27.96 88.41 11.47
N ALA A 6 -26.65 88.32 11.15
CA ALA A 6 -26.00 87.09 10.70
C ALA A 6 -25.27 86.41 11.88
N PRO A 7 -25.44 85.10 12.14
CA PRO A 7 -24.61 84.39 13.12
C PRO A 7 -23.28 83.95 12.49
N SER A 8 -22.20 84.23 13.20
CA SER A 8 -20.82 83.81 12.95
C SER A 8 -20.67 82.28 12.95
N ALA A 9 -20.14 81.71 11.86
CA ALA A 9 -19.73 80.31 11.80
C ALA A 9 -18.37 80.12 12.50
N GLY A 10 -18.36 79.45 13.66
CA GLY A 10 -17.14 78.96 14.29
C GLY A 10 -16.56 77.74 13.55
N PRO A 11 -15.26 77.44 13.73
CA PRO A 11 -14.61 76.33 13.00
C PRO A 11 -15.19 74.98 13.43
N ALA A 12 -15.46 74.12 12.44
CA ALA A 12 -15.95 72.77 12.65
C ALA A 12 -14.94 71.93 13.45
N ALA A 13 -15.41 71.26 14.50
CA ALA A 13 -14.60 70.35 15.31
C ALA A 13 -14.17 69.12 14.48
N PRO A 14 -12.94 68.59 14.68
CA PRO A 14 -12.49 67.38 13.99
C PRO A 14 -13.33 66.17 14.42
N VAL A 15 -13.85 65.44 13.44
CA VAL A 15 -14.62 64.21 13.67
C VAL A 15 -13.71 63.18 14.37
N PRO A 16 -14.05 62.67 15.56
CA PRO A 16 -13.24 61.64 16.19
C PRO A 16 -13.22 60.39 15.32
N ALA A 17 -12.02 59.94 14.91
CA ALA A 17 -11.84 58.69 14.19
C ALA A 17 -12.33 57.54 15.08
N ARG A 18 -13.52 57.01 14.74
CA ARG A 18 -14.28 56.07 15.58
C ARG A 18 -13.41 54.84 15.92
N PRO A 19 -13.07 54.58 17.21
CA PRO A 19 -12.23 53.45 17.63
C PRO A 19 -12.84 52.09 17.25
N TRP A 20 -14.14 52.07 16.99
CA TRP A 20 -14.90 50.97 16.42
C TRP A 20 -14.27 50.36 15.15
N ARG A 21 -13.66 51.19 14.29
CA ARG A 21 -13.05 50.69 13.05
C ARG A 21 -11.83 49.80 13.32
N ARG A 22 -11.05 50.09 14.38
CA ARG A 22 -9.90 49.26 14.78
C ARG A 22 -10.36 47.94 15.41
N TRP A 23 -11.43 47.98 16.20
CA TRP A 23 -12.05 46.78 16.78
C TRP A 23 -12.67 45.85 15.73
N LEU A 24 -13.35 46.41 14.73
CA LEU A 24 -13.84 45.62 13.59
C LEU A 24 -12.70 44.94 12.85
N LEU A 25 -11.61 45.66 12.55
CA LEU A 25 -10.45 45.07 11.88
C LEU A 25 -9.81 43.96 12.70
N ALA A 26 -9.67 44.15 14.02
CA ALA A 26 -9.15 43.12 14.92
C ALA A 26 -10.06 41.89 14.96
N ALA A 27 -11.38 42.08 15.04
CA ALA A 27 -12.36 40.99 15.02
C ALA A 27 -12.33 40.24 13.68
N THR A 28 -12.26 40.94 12.55
CA THR A 28 -12.14 40.32 11.22
C THR A 28 -10.83 39.56 11.06
N ALA A 29 -9.71 40.11 11.54
CA ALA A 29 -8.41 39.43 11.50
C ALA A 29 -8.43 38.16 12.36
N ALA A 30 -8.94 38.24 13.59
CA ALA A 30 -9.09 37.08 14.47
C ALA A 30 -9.99 36.02 13.84
N TRP A 31 -11.09 36.43 13.20
CA TRP A 31 -11.99 35.52 12.50
C TRP A 31 -11.33 34.86 11.29
N ALA A 32 -10.59 35.62 10.48
CA ALA A 32 -9.85 35.08 9.34
C ALA A 32 -8.79 34.07 9.78
N VAL A 33 -8.07 34.35 10.87
CA VAL A 33 -7.10 33.42 11.46
C VAL A 33 -7.81 32.17 11.97
N LEU A 34 -8.93 32.32 12.68
CA LEU A 34 -9.73 31.18 13.15
C LEU A 34 -10.18 30.29 11.99
N LEU A 35 -10.72 30.88 10.93
CA LEU A 35 -11.13 30.16 9.73
C LEU A 35 -9.94 29.47 9.07
N ALA A 36 -8.79 30.14 8.92
CA ALA A 36 -7.59 29.55 8.35
C ALA A 36 -7.09 28.35 9.16
N VAL A 37 -7.11 28.45 10.50
CA VAL A 37 -6.74 27.34 11.39
C VAL A 37 -7.73 26.19 11.25
N LEU A 38 -9.04 26.46 11.27
CA LEU A 38 -10.08 25.43 11.12
C LEU A 38 -10.01 24.74 9.75
N THR A 39 -9.80 25.49 8.68
CA THR A 39 -9.60 24.94 7.33
C THR A 39 -8.34 24.10 7.26
N TRP A 40 -7.25 24.55 7.88
CA TRP A 40 -6.00 23.79 7.93
C TRP A 40 -6.13 22.48 8.69
N THR A 41 -6.79 22.49 9.86
CA THR A 41 -7.06 21.27 10.63
C THR A 41 -7.98 20.33 9.88
N SER A 42 -9.07 20.85 9.28
CA SER A 42 -10.00 20.05 8.49
C SER A 42 -9.31 19.37 7.30
N VAL A 43 -8.51 20.11 6.51
CA VAL A 43 -7.78 19.54 5.37
C VAL A 43 -6.76 18.48 5.77
N ARG A 44 -6.20 18.56 6.99
CA ARG A 44 -5.23 17.59 7.49
C ARG A 44 -5.86 16.36 8.13
N ASP A 45 -6.91 16.57 8.90
CA ASP A 45 -7.42 15.57 9.84
C ASP A 45 -8.73 14.92 9.37
N ASP A 46 -9.49 15.57 8.48
CA ASP A 46 -10.73 14.98 7.97
C ASP A 46 -10.45 13.93 6.88
N PRO A 47 -11.11 12.75 6.95
CA PRO A 47 -10.97 11.71 5.94
C PRO A 47 -11.56 12.19 4.61
N PRO A 48 -11.00 11.73 3.47
CA PRO A 48 -11.49 12.13 2.15
C PRO A 48 -12.92 11.62 1.97
N THR A 49 -13.76 12.45 1.35
CA THR A 49 -15.15 12.09 1.04
C THR A 49 -15.30 11.48 -0.35
N VAL A 50 -14.29 11.66 -1.22
CA VAL A 50 -14.20 11.04 -2.55
C VAL A 50 -12.75 10.65 -2.89
N ARG A 51 -12.57 9.69 -3.81
CA ARG A 51 -11.24 9.15 -4.18
C ARG A 51 -10.35 10.21 -4.83
N GLU A 52 -10.98 11.12 -5.55
CA GLU A 52 -10.41 12.16 -6.39
C GLU A 52 -9.76 13.30 -5.58
N GLN A 53 -10.00 13.34 -4.25
CA GLN A 53 -9.40 14.33 -3.34
C GLN A 53 -7.98 13.98 -2.89
N ARG A 54 -7.50 12.75 -3.16
CA ARG A 54 -6.17 12.28 -2.74
C ARG A 54 -5.35 11.86 -3.94
N THR A 55 -4.16 12.42 -4.05
CA THR A 55 -3.20 12.04 -5.10
C THR A 55 -2.54 10.70 -4.80
N LEU A 56 -1.88 10.13 -5.79
CA LEU A 56 -1.22 8.83 -5.68
C LEU A 56 -0.04 8.83 -4.68
N ASP A 57 0.70 9.95 -4.57
CA ASP A 57 1.74 10.13 -3.54
C ASP A 57 1.17 10.15 -2.11
N GLN A 58 -0.04 10.68 -1.93
CA GLN A 58 -0.72 10.70 -0.62
C GLN A 58 -1.35 9.36 -0.27
N ALA A 59 -1.78 8.57 -1.26
CA ALA A 59 -2.36 7.24 -1.06
C ALA A 59 -1.30 6.15 -0.84
N GLY A 60 -0.08 6.34 -1.37
CA GLY A 60 1.02 5.39 -1.27
C GLY A 60 1.29 4.86 0.14
N PRO A 61 1.49 5.74 1.15
CA PRO A 61 1.73 5.28 2.53
C PRO A 61 0.58 4.46 3.14
N VAL A 62 -0.66 4.70 2.70
CA VAL A 62 -1.83 3.92 3.15
C VAL A 62 -1.78 2.52 2.54
N VAL A 63 -1.45 2.41 1.25
CA VAL A 63 -1.23 1.13 0.57
C VAL A 63 -0.11 0.35 1.23
N ASP A 64 1.03 0.98 1.52
CA ASP A 64 2.19 0.31 2.13
C ASP A 64 1.87 -0.21 3.53
N ARG A 65 1.16 0.58 4.34
CA ARG A 65 0.66 0.13 5.66
C ARG A 65 -0.34 -1.02 5.51
N ALA A 66 -1.22 -0.95 4.52
CA ALA A 66 -2.21 -1.99 4.29
C ALA A 66 -1.55 -3.32 3.90
N VAL A 67 -0.49 -3.29 3.08
CA VAL A 67 0.33 -4.46 2.78
C VAL A 67 0.95 -5.03 4.06
N GLY A 68 1.50 -4.19 4.95
CA GLY A 68 2.04 -4.63 6.24
C GLY A 68 1.01 -5.31 7.14
N GLU A 69 -0.21 -4.77 7.22
CA GLU A 69 -1.32 -5.39 7.96
C GLU A 69 -1.73 -6.74 7.36
N LEU A 70 -1.75 -6.86 6.03
CA LEU A 70 -2.01 -8.12 5.33
C LEU A 70 -0.91 -9.15 5.61
N VAL A 71 0.36 -8.74 5.61
CA VAL A 71 1.47 -9.62 5.98
C VAL A 71 1.32 -10.13 7.41
N ARG A 72 1.04 -9.24 8.37
CA ARG A 72 0.79 -9.65 9.76
C ARG A 72 -0.41 -10.60 9.84
N ALA A 73 -1.50 -10.32 9.14
CA ALA A 73 -2.72 -11.13 9.17
C ALA A 73 -2.57 -12.49 8.45
N ALA A 74 -1.71 -12.59 7.43
CA ALA A 74 -1.35 -13.87 6.81
C ALA A 74 -0.52 -14.73 7.78
N GLY A 75 0.35 -14.07 8.56
CA GLY A 75 1.29 -14.69 9.47
C GLY A 75 2.53 -15.22 8.75
N ALA A 76 3.65 -15.27 9.47
CA ALA A 76 4.94 -15.71 8.91
C ALA A 76 4.88 -17.13 8.30
N THR A 77 3.96 -17.97 8.78
CA THR A 77 3.84 -19.35 8.31
C THR A 77 3.21 -19.48 6.92
N ASN A 78 2.35 -18.55 6.52
CA ASN A 78 1.59 -18.63 5.27
C ASN A 78 2.03 -17.61 4.23
N LEU A 79 2.86 -16.62 4.61
CA LEU A 79 3.37 -15.63 3.67
C LEU A 79 4.33 -16.26 2.66
N LEU A 80 4.05 -16.07 1.37
CA LEU A 80 4.89 -16.53 0.26
C LEU A 80 5.73 -15.39 -0.34
N GLU A 81 5.09 -14.30 -0.77
CA GLU A 81 5.78 -13.18 -1.40
C GLU A 81 5.08 -11.83 -1.23
N LEU A 82 5.87 -10.75 -1.34
CA LEU A 82 5.41 -9.39 -1.56
C LEU A 82 5.59 -9.02 -3.04
N GLY A 83 4.50 -8.61 -3.68
CA GLY A 83 4.50 -8.10 -5.04
C GLY A 83 5.05 -6.67 -5.15
N ALA A 84 5.67 -6.37 -6.31
CA ALA A 84 6.08 -5.01 -6.66
C ALA A 84 4.89 -4.05 -6.59
N ALA A 85 5.18 -2.80 -6.28
CA ALA A 85 4.27 -1.73 -6.61
C ALA A 85 4.13 -1.62 -8.13
N ARG A 86 2.89 -1.64 -8.60
CA ARG A 86 2.53 -1.45 -10.00
C ARG A 86 1.71 -0.19 -10.12
N VAL A 87 2.21 0.77 -10.86
CA VAL A 87 1.51 2.00 -11.20
C VAL A 87 0.99 1.87 -12.63
N ALA A 88 -0.32 1.84 -12.79
CA ALA A 88 -0.98 1.81 -14.09
C ALA A 88 -1.54 3.20 -14.40
N GLU A 89 -0.93 3.86 -15.38
CA GLU A 89 -1.35 5.18 -15.88
C GLU A 89 -2.50 5.07 -16.90
N GLY A 90 -3.12 6.21 -17.21
CA GLY A 90 -4.13 6.31 -18.28
C GLY A 90 -5.54 5.93 -17.85
N CYS A 91 -5.79 5.79 -16.55
CA CYS A 91 -7.16 5.77 -16.06
C CYS A 91 -7.72 7.20 -16.02
N ARG A 92 -9.04 7.38 -16.15
CA ARG A 92 -9.67 8.70 -16.08
C ARG A 92 -10.27 8.95 -14.71
N VAL A 93 -9.83 10.02 -14.07
CA VAL A 93 -10.37 10.54 -12.81
C VAL A 93 -11.62 11.38 -13.12
N THR A 94 -11.53 12.22 -14.14
CA THR A 94 -12.65 12.96 -14.73
C THR A 94 -12.53 12.93 -16.25
N PRO A 95 -13.56 13.35 -17.02
CA PRO A 95 -13.45 13.44 -18.48
C PRO A 95 -12.27 14.27 -18.99
N PHE A 96 -11.72 15.16 -18.17
CA PHE A 96 -10.65 16.10 -18.52
C PHE A 96 -9.36 15.88 -17.71
N ALA A 97 -9.30 14.87 -16.84
CA ALA A 97 -8.15 14.62 -15.98
C ALA A 97 -7.80 13.14 -15.97
N ASP A 98 -6.62 12.85 -16.47
CA ASP A 98 -6.00 11.54 -16.36
C ASP A 98 -5.51 11.30 -14.93
N GLY A 99 -5.32 10.03 -14.62
CA GLY A 99 -4.80 9.57 -13.36
C GLY A 99 -4.08 8.25 -13.50
N ALA A 100 -3.71 7.73 -12.34
CA ALA A 100 -3.04 6.45 -12.22
C ALA A 100 -3.63 5.63 -11.07
N ARG A 101 -3.40 4.32 -11.13
CA ARG A 101 -3.76 3.36 -10.10
C ARG A 101 -2.50 2.74 -9.53
N LEU A 102 -2.35 2.76 -8.21
CA LEU A 102 -1.32 2.02 -7.52
C LEU A 102 -1.91 0.69 -7.05
N ARG A 103 -1.22 -0.40 -7.38
CA ARG A 103 -1.53 -1.74 -6.92
C ARG A 103 -0.33 -2.39 -6.26
N ARG A 104 -0.55 -3.05 -5.13
CA ARG A 104 0.40 -3.96 -4.48
C ARG A 104 -0.26 -5.29 -4.20
N ASP A 105 0.54 -6.35 -4.13
CA ASP A 105 0.03 -7.69 -3.88
C ASP A 105 0.82 -8.43 -2.80
N VAL A 106 0.13 -9.38 -2.15
CA VAL A 106 0.69 -10.30 -1.16
C VAL A 106 0.25 -11.71 -1.55
N GLY A 107 1.23 -12.58 -1.78
CA GLY A 107 1.02 -14.01 -2.03
C GLY A 107 0.95 -14.77 -0.71
N VAL A 108 -0.10 -15.57 -0.53
CA VAL A 108 -0.33 -16.37 0.68
C VAL A 108 -0.58 -17.81 0.29
N LEU A 109 0.04 -18.72 1.03
CA LEU A 109 -0.15 -20.16 0.94
C LEU A 109 -1.60 -20.51 1.30
N ALA A 110 -2.27 -21.23 0.41
CA ALA A 110 -3.62 -21.71 0.63
C ALA A 110 -3.78 -23.09 -0.04
N PRO A 111 -3.47 -24.18 0.67
CA PRO A 111 -3.61 -25.53 0.12
C PRO A 111 -4.98 -25.73 -0.53
N THR A 112 -5.00 -26.45 -1.65
CA THR A 112 -6.21 -26.66 -2.45
C THR A 112 -7.38 -27.14 -1.59
N GLY A 113 -8.51 -26.44 -1.68
CA GLY A 113 -9.73 -26.69 -0.90
C GLY A 113 -9.78 -26.00 0.47
N THR A 114 -8.74 -25.28 0.88
CA THR A 114 -8.69 -24.55 2.16
C THR A 114 -8.79 -23.03 1.99
N GLU A 115 -8.95 -22.54 0.76
CA GLU A 115 -8.79 -21.13 0.40
C GLU A 115 -9.79 -20.24 1.14
N ARG A 116 -11.03 -20.71 1.30
CA ARG A 116 -12.05 -20.00 2.09
C ARG A 116 -11.63 -19.86 3.55
N THR A 117 -11.11 -20.94 4.15
CA THR A 117 -10.66 -20.94 5.55
C THR A 117 -9.49 -19.99 5.74
N VAL A 118 -8.52 -19.98 4.82
CA VAL A 118 -7.38 -19.06 4.84
C VAL A 118 -7.85 -17.61 4.73
N LEU A 119 -8.73 -17.31 3.77
CA LEU A 119 -9.30 -15.96 3.60
C LEU A 119 -10.07 -15.50 4.84
N THR A 120 -10.88 -16.37 5.44
CA THR A 120 -11.63 -16.05 6.68
C THR A 120 -10.67 -15.75 7.83
N GLY A 121 -9.65 -16.59 8.04
CA GLY A 121 -8.66 -16.37 9.10
C GLY A 121 -7.83 -15.10 8.89
N ILE A 122 -7.57 -14.70 7.64
CA ILE A 122 -6.98 -13.39 7.34
C ILE A 122 -7.96 -12.27 7.72
N ALA A 123 -9.21 -12.34 7.26
CA ALA A 123 -10.22 -11.32 7.52
C ALA A 123 -10.45 -11.08 9.03
N GLU A 124 -10.45 -12.13 9.84
CA GLU A 124 -10.60 -12.05 11.30
C GLU A 124 -9.42 -11.36 12.01
N ARG A 125 -8.22 -11.39 11.41
CA ARG A 125 -7.00 -10.78 11.98
C ARG A 125 -6.72 -9.38 11.45
N LEU A 126 -7.46 -8.93 10.44
CA LEU A 126 -7.39 -7.56 9.91
C LEU A 126 -8.03 -6.56 10.89
N PRO A 127 -7.67 -5.27 10.80
CA PRO A 127 -8.29 -4.24 11.62
C PRO A 127 -9.81 -4.24 11.46
N THR A 128 -10.54 -4.15 12.57
CA THR A 128 -12.02 -4.19 12.57
C THR A 128 -12.63 -3.03 11.78
N SER A 129 -11.95 -1.88 11.75
CA SER A 129 -12.33 -0.70 10.95
C SER A 129 -12.38 -0.98 9.45
N TRP A 130 -11.64 -1.99 8.97
CA TRP A 130 -11.62 -2.35 7.55
C TRP A 130 -12.86 -3.11 7.11
N ARG A 131 -13.65 -3.63 8.07
CA ARG A 131 -14.90 -4.37 7.82
C ARG A 131 -14.70 -5.50 6.80
N ALA A 132 -13.59 -6.22 6.96
CA ALA A 132 -13.21 -7.33 6.09
C ALA A 132 -14.28 -8.42 6.10
N ARG A 133 -14.64 -8.91 4.91
CA ARG A 133 -15.67 -9.93 4.71
C ARG A 133 -15.23 -10.92 3.64
N VAL A 134 -15.62 -12.18 3.80
CA VAL A 134 -15.41 -13.24 2.81
C VAL A 134 -16.75 -13.67 2.24
N GLY A 135 -16.93 -13.49 0.94
CA GLY A 135 -18.12 -13.87 0.18
C GLY A 135 -17.84 -14.99 -0.81
N SER A 136 -18.86 -15.32 -1.59
CA SER A 136 -18.69 -16.13 -2.80
C SER A 136 -18.47 -15.20 -4.00
N GLY A 137 -17.35 -15.35 -4.68
CA GLY A 137 -17.04 -14.69 -5.95
C GLY A 137 -17.26 -15.63 -7.14
N LEU A 138 -17.00 -15.12 -8.34
CA LEU A 138 -17.20 -15.86 -9.60
C LEU A 138 -16.31 -17.11 -9.72
N ASN A 139 -15.11 -17.05 -9.17
CA ASN A 139 -14.08 -18.09 -9.29
C ASN A 139 -13.70 -18.70 -7.92
N GLY A 140 -14.63 -18.71 -6.95
CA GLY A 140 -14.39 -19.24 -5.61
C GLY A 140 -14.61 -18.21 -4.50
N PRO A 141 -14.14 -18.47 -3.27
CA PRO A 141 -14.27 -17.50 -2.16
C PRO A 141 -13.52 -16.21 -2.47
N GLU A 142 -14.05 -15.09 -1.99
CA GLU A 142 -13.46 -13.78 -2.24
C GLU A 142 -13.49 -12.93 -0.96
N LEU A 143 -12.34 -12.36 -0.60
CA LEU A 143 -12.22 -11.39 0.49
C LEU A 143 -12.35 -9.98 -0.06
N TYR A 144 -13.11 -9.15 0.64
CA TYR A 144 -13.19 -7.71 0.42
C TYR A 144 -13.01 -6.96 1.74
N ALA A 145 -12.17 -5.93 1.74
CA ALA A 145 -12.03 -4.99 2.84
C ALA A 145 -11.71 -3.57 2.34
N ASP A 146 -11.90 -2.58 3.20
CA ASP A 146 -11.59 -1.18 2.93
C ASP A 146 -10.51 -0.72 3.92
N ALA A 147 -9.29 -0.52 3.45
CA ALA A 147 -8.17 -0.12 4.31
C ALA A 147 -8.26 1.35 4.78
N GLY A 148 -9.37 2.03 4.49
CA GLY A 148 -9.55 3.46 4.69
C GLY A 148 -9.07 4.25 3.47
N GLU A 149 -9.43 5.53 3.43
CA GLU A 149 -9.01 6.43 2.35
C GLU A 149 -9.38 5.93 0.93
N PHE A 150 -10.40 5.06 0.83
CA PHE A 150 -10.81 4.35 -0.39
C PHE A 150 -9.75 3.42 -1.00
N VAL A 151 -8.86 2.87 -0.18
CA VAL A 151 -7.93 1.82 -0.59
C VAL A 151 -8.62 0.48 -0.43
N ALA A 152 -8.92 -0.17 -1.56
CA ALA A 152 -9.59 -1.47 -1.57
C ALA A 152 -8.59 -2.59 -1.31
N VAL A 153 -9.03 -3.59 -0.56
CA VAL A 153 -8.31 -4.86 -0.39
C VAL A 153 -9.21 -5.98 -0.92
N GLU A 154 -8.70 -6.70 -1.90
CA GLU A 154 -9.37 -7.86 -2.50
C GLU A 154 -8.50 -9.10 -2.30
N GLY A 155 -9.08 -10.26 -2.00
CA GLY A 155 -8.36 -11.51 -1.86
C GLY A 155 -9.05 -12.62 -2.62
N ARG A 156 -8.32 -13.33 -3.50
CA ARG A 156 -8.88 -14.41 -4.31
C ARG A 156 -7.91 -15.59 -4.43
N PRO A 157 -8.43 -16.83 -4.52
CA PRO A 157 -7.65 -17.97 -4.95
C PRO A 157 -7.00 -17.74 -6.32
N THR A 158 -5.85 -18.34 -6.50
CA THR A 158 -5.16 -18.53 -7.77
C THR A 158 -5.14 -20.02 -8.08
N VAL A 159 -4.83 -20.36 -9.33
CA VAL A 159 -4.88 -21.76 -9.80
C VAL A 159 -3.78 -22.64 -9.19
N ASP A 160 -2.79 -22.05 -8.51
CA ASP A 160 -1.57 -22.74 -8.05
C ASP A 160 -1.57 -23.01 -6.52
N GLY A 161 -2.74 -23.21 -5.89
CA GLY A 161 -2.81 -23.47 -4.44
C GLY A 161 -2.37 -22.27 -3.59
N GLN A 162 -2.58 -21.06 -4.11
CA GLN A 162 -2.25 -19.81 -3.42
C GLN A 162 -3.44 -18.87 -3.43
N VAL A 163 -3.49 -17.99 -2.45
CA VAL A 163 -4.36 -16.82 -2.44
C VAL A 163 -3.52 -15.59 -2.75
N ARG A 164 -4.00 -14.76 -3.67
CA ARG A 164 -3.43 -13.44 -3.93
C ARG A 164 -4.31 -12.38 -3.29
N LEU A 165 -3.72 -11.62 -2.38
CA LEU A 165 -4.32 -10.41 -1.80
C LEU A 165 -3.81 -9.21 -2.60
N VAL A 166 -4.71 -8.30 -2.95
CA VAL A 166 -4.43 -7.12 -3.77
C VAL A 166 -4.90 -5.89 -3.04
N VAL A 167 -4.02 -4.91 -2.90
CA VAL A 167 -4.32 -3.57 -2.39
C VAL A 167 -4.34 -2.61 -3.56
N ASP A 168 -5.45 -1.90 -3.77
CA ASP A 168 -5.68 -1.06 -4.95
C ASP A 168 -6.22 0.32 -4.55
N THR A 169 -5.59 1.37 -5.03
CA THR A 169 -6.03 2.74 -4.74
C THR A 169 -7.30 3.16 -5.47
N GLY A 170 -7.71 2.43 -6.51
CA GLY A 170 -8.56 2.96 -7.58
C GLY A 170 -7.83 4.01 -8.42
N CYS A 171 -8.54 4.62 -9.37
CA CYS A 171 -8.01 5.71 -10.18
C CYS A 171 -7.91 7.00 -9.36
N ARG A 172 -6.75 7.65 -9.39
CA ARG A 172 -6.47 8.88 -8.63
C ARG A 172 -5.61 9.85 -9.43
N PRO A 173 -5.68 11.16 -9.13
CA PRO A 173 -4.72 12.11 -9.67
C PRO A 173 -3.29 11.69 -9.34
N THR A 174 -2.37 11.77 -10.29
CA THR A 174 -1.00 11.26 -10.12
C THR A 174 -0.20 12.04 -9.07
N GLY A 175 -0.41 13.36 -8.98
CA GLY A 175 0.37 14.21 -8.07
C GLY A 175 1.87 14.16 -8.40
N SER A 176 2.70 13.91 -7.39
CA SER A 176 4.15 13.67 -7.59
C SER A 176 4.48 12.21 -7.95
N GLY A 177 3.47 11.35 -8.01
CA GLY A 177 3.62 9.91 -8.25
C GLY A 177 4.01 9.13 -6.99
N TYR A 178 3.96 7.79 -7.07
CA TYR A 178 4.37 6.92 -5.98
C TYR A 178 5.84 6.60 -6.10
N ALA A 179 6.58 6.83 -5.02
CA ALA A 179 7.95 6.37 -4.87
C ALA A 179 8.00 5.34 -3.74
N PRO A 180 8.33 4.06 -4.02
CA PRO A 180 8.52 3.09 -2.97
C PRO A 180 9.74 3.45 -2.10
N ALA A 181 9.71 3.04 -0.83
CA ALA A 181 10.85 3.19 0.05
C ALA A 181 12.07 2.43 -0.51
N THR A 182 13.22 3.08 -0.56
CA THR A 182 14.49 2.45 -0.92
C THR A 182 14.99 1.59 0.24
N ALA A 183 15.36 0.35 -0.06
CA ALA A 183 15.99 -0.55 0.89
C ALA A 183 17.14 -1.32 0.21
N THR A 184 17.98 -1.97 1.01
CA THR A 184 19.12 -2.78 0.52
C THR A 184 18.94 -4.23 0.97
N ALA A 185 19.16 -5.16 0.04
CA ALA A 185 19.02 -6.59 0.28
C ALA A 185 20.26 -7.14 1.00
N THR A 186 20.29 -7.06 2.33
CA THR A 186 21.42 -7.56 3.14
C THR A 186 21.01 -8.57 4.22
N GLY A 187 19.75 -8.99 4.25
CA GLY A 187 19.21 -9.88 5.27
C GLY A 187 19.28 -11.37 4.93
N PRO A 188 18.72 -12.24 5.79
CA PRO A 188 18.66 -13.69 5.56
C PRO A 188 17.93 -14.07 4.27
N GLU A 189 17.00 -13.25 3.80
CA GLU A 189 16.31 -13.42 2.53
C GLU A 189 17.27 -13.36 1.33
N ALA A 190 18.27 -12.48 1.35
CA ALA A 190 19.27 -12.39 0.28
C ALA A 190 20.16 -13.64 0.22
N ALA A 191 20.55 -14.18 1.39
CA ALA A 191 21.30 -15.43 1.48
C ALA A 191 20.47 -16.62 0.98
N ALA A 192 19.19 -16.70 1.37
CA ALA A 192 18.28 -17.75 0.92
C ALA A 192 18.03 -17.69 -0.60
N LEU A 193 17.86 -16.50 -1.17
CA LEU A 193 17.74 -16.30 -2.61
C LEU A 193 19.00 -16.80 -3.34
N THR A 194 20.18 -16.42 -2.85
CA THR A 194 21.46 -16.84 -3.45
C THR A 194 21.63 -18.36 -3.41
N ALA A 195 21.29 -19.00 -2.28
CA ALA A 195 21.34 -20.45 -2.15
C ALA A 195 20.36 -21.17 -3.09
N ALA A 196 19.13 -20.67 -3.21
CA ALA A 196 18.12 -21.23 -4.10
C ALA A 196 18.52 -21.08 -5.58
N LEU A 197 19.01 -19.90 -5.99
CA LEU A 197 19.53 -19.70 -7.35
C LEU A 197 20.72 -20.61 -7.64
N GLY A 198 21.65 -20.76 -6.69
CA GLY A 198 22.78 -21.67 -6.82
C GLY A 198 22.36 -23.13 -6.99
N ALA A 199 21.38 -23.62 -6.21
CA ALA A 199 20.84 -24.97 -6.36
C ALA A 199 20.17 -25.20 -7.72
N LEU A 200 19.57 -24.15 -8.29
CA LEU A 200 18.95 -24.18 -9.61
C LEU A 200 19.93 -23.94 -10.76
N GLY A 201 21.24 -23.78 -10.46
CA GLY A 201 22.26 -23.47 -11.46
C GLY A 201 22.05 -22.11 -12.14
N ARG A 202 21.43 -21.15 -11.45
CA ARG A 202 21.10 -19.82 -11.96
C ARG A 202 22.14 -18.79 -11.55
N PRO A 203 22.47 -17.83 -12.43
CA PRO A 203 23.36 -16.74 -12.08
C PRO A 203 22.70 -15.83 -11.03
N SER A 204 23.50 -15.38 -10.07
CA SER A 204 23.10 -14.46 -8.99
C SER A 204 23.64 -13.05 -9.19
N ASP A 205 24.29 -12.77 -10.32
CA ASP A 205 25.04 -11.52 -10.54
C ASP A 205 24.15 -10.32 -10.87
N ALA A 206 22.92 -10.60 -11.34
CA ALA A 206 21.92 -9.56 -11.54
C ALA A 206 21.42 -9.04 -10.19
N ALA A 207 21.38 -7.72 -10.03
CA ALA A 207 20.88 -7.09 -8.81
C ALA A 207 19.43 -7.55 -8.55
N PRO A 208 19.15 -8.17 -7.38
CA PRO A 208 17.81 -8.62 -7.06
C PRO A 208 16.87 -7.43 -6.86
N GLU A 209 15.61 -7.61 -7.23
CA GLU A 209 14.58 -6.64 -6.91
C GLU A 209 14.15 -6.83 -5.44
N LEU A 210 14.17 -5.74 -4.68
CA LEU A 210 13.75 -5.74 -3.28
C LEU A 210 12.40 -5.05 -3.12
N VAL A 211 11.50 -5.71 -2.41
CA VAL A 211 10.16 -5.23 -2.11
C VAL A 211 9.99 -5.21 -0.60
N THR A 212 9.52 -4.09 -0.05
CA THR A 212 9.32 -3.95 1.40
C THR A 212 7.92 -3.49 1.75
N ALA A 213 7.48 -3.80 2.96
CA ALA A 213 6.28 -3.25 3.57
C ALA A 213 6.50 -2.96 5.07
N PRO A 214 6.08 -1.77 5.57
CA PRO A 214 6.18 -1.45 6.98
C PRO A 214 5.25 -2.32 7.82
N CYS A 215 5.78 -2.96 8.85
CA CYS A 215 4.98 -3.84 9.70
C CYS A 215 4.23 -3.07 10.79
N PRO A 216 2.99 -3.47 11.12
CA PRO A 216 2.33 -3.01 12.33
C PRO A 216 3.18 -3.41 13.56
N GLY A 217 3.54 -2.44 14.39
CA GLY A 217 4.44 -2.65 15.55
C GLY A 217 5.92 -2.35 15.28
N GLY A 218 6.28 -2.01 14.04
CA GLY A 218 7.65 -1.67 13.65
C GLY A 218 8.37 -2.78 12.89
N GLY A 219 9.52 -2.45 12.30
CA GLY A 219 10.24 -3.33 11.39
C GLY A 219 9.65 -3.37 9.98
N LEU A 220 10.20 -4.24 9.13
CA LEU A 220 9.84 -4.38 7.73
C LEU A 220 9.60 -5.85 7.40
N ALA A 221 8.55 -6.12 6.64
CA ALA A 221 8.45 -7.34 5.84
C ALA A 221 9.18 -7.08 4.52
N GLN A 222 9.89 -8.08 4.02
CA GLN A 222 10.79 -7.94 2.88
C GLN A 222 10.73 -9.16 1.98
N THR A 223 10.72 -8.93 0.66
CA THR A 223 10.91 -9.95 -0.36
C THR A 223 12.03 -9.51 -1.28
N VAL A 224 13.04 -10.35 -1.46
CA VAL A 224 14.04 -10.22 -2.53
C VAL A 224 13.69 -11.21 -3.62
N ARG A 225 13.77 -10.79 -4.88
CA ARG A 225 13.47 -11.66 -6.02
C ARG A 225 14.42 -11.51 -7.18
N SER A 226 14.62 -12.59 -7.91
CA SER A 226 15.27 -12.55 -9.21
C SER A 226 14.33 -11.97 -10.27
N ALA A 227 14.89 -11.34 -11.30
CA ALA A 227 14.14 -10.78 -12.43
C ALA A 227 13.40 -11.84 -13.28
N GLY A 228 13.63 -13.14 -13.02
CA GLY A 228 13.24 -14.22 -13.91
C GLY A 228 14.11 -14.25 -15.16
N GLY A 229 14.21 -15.41 -15.80
CA GLY A 229 14.92 -15.54 -17.07
C GLY A 229 15.03 -16.97 -17.56
N PRO A 230 15.24 -17.16 -18.88
CA PRO A 230 15.49 -18.49 -19.44
C PRO A 230 16.78 -19.07 -18.88
N GLY A 231 16.87 -20.39 -18.84
CA GLY A 231 18.08 -21.07 -18.39
C GLY A 231 17.87 -22.58 -18.37
N PRO A 232 18.77 -23.34 -17.74
CA PRO A 232 18.64 -24.80 -17.71
C PRO A 232 17.36 -25.22 -17.00
N ALA A 233 16.74 -26.30 -17.48
CA ALA A 233 15.55 -26.88 -16.87
C ALA A 233 15.72 -27.01 -15.35
N ALA A 234 14.87 -26.31 -14.61
CA ALA A 234 14.92 -26.31 -13.16
C ALA A 234 14.30 -27.59 -12.61
N SER A 235 15.01 -28.23 -11.68
CA SER A 235 14.51 -29.39 -10.97
C SER A 235 14.13 -28.99 -9.54
N THR A 236 12.91 -29.32 -9.13
CA THR A 236 12.45 -29.17 -7.73
C THR A 236 13.26 -30.04 -6.77
N ALA A 237 13.90 -31.12 -7.24
CA ALA A 237 14.74 -31.99 -6.42
C ALA A 237 15.95 -31.25 -5.82
N ALA A 238 16.53 -30.30 -6.55
CA ALA A 238 17.63 -29.48 -6.04
C ALA A 238 17.18 -28.55 -4.90
N LEU A 239 15.96 -28.04 -4.99
CA LEU A 239 15.35 -27.23 -3.93
C LEU A 239 14.91 -28.09 -2.74
N ALA A 240 14.47 -29.32 -2.97
CA ALA A 240 14.06 -30.25 -1.91
C ALA A 240 15.18 -30.53 -0.90
N ALA A 241 16.43 -30.60 -1.36
CA ALA A 241 17.58 -30.74 -0.48
C ALA A 241 17.74 -29.54 0.48
N LEU A 242 17.53 -28.31 -0.02
CA LEU A 242 17.55 -27.10 0.81
C LEU A 242 16.35 -27.03 1.76
N ALA A 243 15.21 -27.60 1.35
CA ALA A 243 13.99 -27.69 2.15
C ALA A 243 14.03 -28.78 3.23
N GLY A 244 15.10 -29.58 3.33
CA GLY A 244 15.12 -30.76 4.20
C GLY A 244 14.04 -31.79 3.83
N ASN A 245 13.62 -31.82 2.56
CA ASN A 245 12.49 -32.61 2.02
C ASN A 245 11.13 -32.33 2.68
N ALA A 246 10.91 -31.09 3.16
CA ALA A 246 9.63 -30.64 3.72
C ALA A 246 9.09 -29.41 2.97
N PRO A 247 8.63 -29.56 1.70
CA PRO A 247 8.06 -28.45 0.96
C PRO A 247 6.76 -27.95 1.59
N LEU A 248 6.52 -26.64 1.47
CA LEU A 248 5.22 -26.01 1.73
C LEU A 248 4.28 -26.22 0.53
N VAL A 249 4.83 -26.17 -0.68
CA VAL A 249 4.15 -26.43 -1.96
C VAL A 249 5.12 -27.20 -2.84
N ASP A 250 4.65 -28.28 -3.45
CA ASP A 250 5.39 -29.09 -4.42
C ASP A 250 4.47 -29.47 -5.59
N GLU A 251 3.88 -28.44 -6.20
CA GLU A 251 2.90 -28.57 -7.28
C GLU A 251 3.29 -27.63 -8.41
N PRO A 252 3.87 -28.14 -9.53
CA PRO A 252 4.21 -27.31 -10.67
C PRO A 252 3.00 -26.49 -11.15
N PRO A 253 3.17 -25.19 -11.47
CA PRO A 253 4.45 -24.50 -11.69
C PRO A 253 5.13 -23.95 -10.43
N VAL A 254 4.66 -24.28 -9.22
CA VAL A 254 5.11 -23.62 -7.99
C VAL A 254 5.79 -24.58 -7.03
N TYR A 255 6.93 -24.13 -6.50
CA TYR A 255 7.61 -24.81 -5.41
C TYR A 255 7.88 -23.81 -4.29
N ALA A 256 7.53 -24.15 -3.05
CA ALA A 256 7.79 -23.29 -1.91
C ALA A 256 8.31 -24.10 -0.73
N TYR A 257 9.23 -23.52 0.04
CA TYR A 257 9.76 -24.12 1.27
C TYR A 257 10.15 -23.05 2.28
N ARG A 258 10.43 -23.49 3.51
CA ARG A 258 10.92 -22.62 4.58
C ARG A 258 12.35 -22.98 4.96
N THR A 259 13.16 -21.96 5.20
CA THR A 259 14.48 -22.08 5.83
C THR A 259 14.60 -21.03 6.93
N GLY A 260 14.54 -21.47 8.20
CA GLY A 260 14.47 -20.57 9.35
C GLY A 260 13.27 -19.61 9.26
N PRO A 261 13.47 -18.28 9.34
CA PRO A 261 12.40 -17.29 9.23
C PRO A 261 12.03 -16.93 7.77
N VAL A 262 12.71 -17.50 6.78
CA VAL A 262 12.56 -17.15 5.36
C VAL A 262 11.67 -18.17 4.66
N THR A 263 10.65 -17.69 3.95
CA THR A 263 9.92 -18.49 2.95
C THR A 263 10.55 -18.27 1.59
N VAL A 264 10.91 -19.33 0.88
CA VAL A 264 11.40 -19.28 -0.50
C VAL A 264 10.30 -19.80 -1.41
N LEU A 265 9.98 -19.02 -2.45
CA LEU A 265 9.04 -19.34 -3.51
C LEU A 265 9.80 -19.41 -4.83
N ALA A 266 9.66 -20.51 -5.56
CA ALA A 266 10.14 -20.66 -6.91
C ALA A 266 8.95 -20.89 -7.85
N GLU A 267 8.82 -20.03 -8.85
CA GLU A 267 7.86 -20.19 -9.93
C GLU A 267 8.60 -20.67 -11.18
N LEU A 268 8.18 -21.82 -11.67
CA LEU A 268 8.69 -22.53 -12.82
C LEU A 268 7.76 -22.23 -14.00
N GLY A 269 8.12 -21.21 -14.77
CA GLY A 269 7.40 -20.81 -15.96
C GLY A 269 7.68 -21.72 -17.17
N PRO A 270 6.95 -21.50 -18.27
CA PRO A 270 7.28 -22.09 -19.57
C PRO A 270 8.68 -21.66 -20.03
N ASP A 271 9.27 -22.42 -20.97
CA ASP A 271 10.60 -22.18 -21.54
C ASP A 271 11.73 -22.15 -20.50
N ASP A 272 11.61 -22.95 -19.44
CA ASP A 272 12.55 -23.00 -18.32
C ASP A 272 12.80 -21.62 -17.68
N ALA A 273 11.81 -20.72 -17.77
CA ALA A 273 11.86 -19.43 -17.08
C ALA A 273 11.65 -19.66 -15.57
N VAL A 274 12.57 -19.20 -14.74
CA VAL A 274 12.46 -19.40 -13.29
C VAL A 274 12.56 -18.09 -12.55
N ARG A 275 11.53 -17.78 -11.77
CA ARG A 275 11.51 -16.65 -10.83
C ARG A 275 11.63 -17.21 -9.42
N VAL A 276 12.60 -16.71 -8.66
CA VAL A 276 12.77 -17.08 -7.25
C VAL A 276 12.58 -15.84 -6.39
N ALA A 277 11.78 -15.97 -5.34
CA ALA A 277 11.57 -14.96 -4.33
C ALA A 277 11.90 -15.56 -2.95
N ALA A 278 12.55 -14.78 -2.09
CA ALA A 278 12.79 -15.12 -0.69
C ALA A 278 12.20 -14.03 0.18
N THR A 279 11.39 -14.42 1.15
CA THR A 279 10.51 -13.52 1.90
C THR A 279 10.67 -13.69 3.40
N VAL A 280 10.78 -12.57 4.11
CA VAL A 280 10.70 -12.46 5.56
C VAL A 280 9.44 -11.67 5.90
N GLY A 281 8.60 -12.24 6.78
CA GLY A 281 7.38 -11.59 7.24
C GLY A 281 7.62 -10.53 8.31
N CYS A 282 6.54 -10.06 8.93
CA CYS A 282 6.65 -9.14 10.06
C CYS A 282 7.27 -9.82 11.29
N PRO A 283 8.08 -9.08 12.08
CA PRO A 283 8.56 -9.58 13.36
C PRO A 283 7.36 -9.85 14.29
N GLY A 284 7.43 -10.96 15.01
CA GLY A 284 6.42 -11.39 15.99
C GLY A 284 6.73 -10.96 17.40
#